data_AF-A0A7K1KL97-F1
#
_entry.id   AF-A0A7K1KL97-F1
#
_cell.length_a   1.000
_cell.length_b   1.000
_cell.length_c   1.000
_cell.angle_alpha   90.00
_cell.angle_beta   90.00
_cell.angle_gamma   90.00
#
_symmetry.space_group_name_H-M   'P 1'
#
loop_
_entity.id
_entity.type
_entity.pdbx_description
1 polymer ?
#
loop_
_entity_poly.entity_id
_entity_poly.type
_entity_poly.pdbx_seq_one_letter_code
_entity_poly.pdbx_strand_id
1 'polypeptide(L)'
;MDAKVIGDLKLAFACDLYETVKAARKLHGESMFRHTMVESNGTMVFVGAFPRKDILEFPNLDEGFAAGLKTFNLVGVVTDGKSGLDLFHLGGMNKPFTSLTDPRGIVKILIDEPFTAFLRMYFEVRGIMMDFTRMTHDQFLRAVEGEVFKNTSFSKMHEASELLKALEN
;
A
#
# COMPACT_ATOMS: atom_id res chain seq x y z
N MET A 1 6.98 -6.46 -15.44
CA MET A 1 6.28 -7.00 -14.25
C MET A 1 5.13 -7.86 -14.72
N ASP A 2 5.02 -9.07 -14.17
CA ASP A 2 3.92 -9.99 -14.45
C ASP A 2 2.58 -9.41 -13.93
N ALA A 3 1.54 -9.44 -14.77
CA ALA A 3 0.22 -8.89 -14.45
C ALA A 3 -0.44 -9.56 -13.23
N LYS A 4 -0.12 -10.83 -12.97
CA LYS A 4 -0.60 -11.56 -11.79
C LYS A 4 0.10 -11.08 -10.52
N VAL A 5 1.42 -10.87 -10.58
CA VAL A 5 2.20 -10.38 -9.43
C VAL A 5 1.69 -9.02 -8.97
N ILE A 6 1.47 -8.09 -9.89
CA ILE A 6 0.93 -6.77 -9.53
C ILE A 6 -0.52 -6.85 -9.06
N GLY A 7 -1.32 -7.77 -9.62
CA GLY A 7 -2.69 -8.02 -9.18
C GLY A 7 -2.75 -8.50 -7.73
N ASP A 8 -1.91 -9.47 -7.37
CA ASP A 8 -1.83 -10.03 -6.03
C ASP A 8 -1.30 -9.01 -5.02
N LEU A 9 -0.26 -8.25 -5.39
CA LEU A 9 0.27 -7.17 -4.55
C LEU A 9 -0.78 -6.08 -4.29
N LYS A 10 -1.51 -5.65 -5.32
CA LYS A 10 -2.60 -4.68 -5.17
C LYS A 10 -3.72 -5.22 -4.30
N LEU A 11 -4.09 -6.49 -4.46
CA LEU A 11 -5.15 -7.11 -3.67
C LEU A 11 -4.75 -7.23 -2.19
N ALA A 12 -3.55 -7.73 -1.91
CA ALA A 12 -3.02 -7.83 -0.55
C ALA A 12 -2.97 -6.46 0.14
N PHE A 13 -2.40 -5.47 -0.54
CA PHE A 13 -2.37 -4.09 -0.06
C PHE A 13 -3.78 -3.52 0.17
N ALA A 14 -4.71 -3.75 -0.77
CA ALA A 14 -6.07 -3.26 -0.66
C ALA A 14 -6.83 -3.90 0.51
N CYS A 15 -6.63 -5.19 0.78
CA CYS A 15 -7.22 -5.86 1.93
C CYS A 15 -6.76 -5.22 3.25
N ASP A 16 -5.46 -4.97 3.40
CA ASP A 16 -4.90 -4.36 4.60
C ASP A 16 -5.37 -2.89 4.78
N LEU A 17 -5.28 -2.08 3.72
CA LEU A 17 -5.75 -0.70 3.74
C LEU A 17 -7.27 -0.62 4.04
N TYR A 18 -8.05 -1.58 3.55
CA TYR A 18 -9.49 -1.60 3.77
C TYR A 18 -9.88 -1.78 5.24
N GLU A 19 -9.06 -2.45 6.05
CA GLU A 19 -9.27 -2.51 7.51
C GLU A 19 -9.20 -1.11 8.14
N THR A 20 -8.26 -0.28 7.66
CA THR A 20 -8.13 1.12 8.09
C THR A 20 -9.32 1.95 7.62
N VAL A 21 -9.80 1.73 6.38
CA VAL A 21 -11.01 2.39 5.86
C VAL A 21 -12.24 2.05 6.71
N LYS A 22 -12.41 0.78 7.10
CA LYS A 22 -13.51 0.34 7.97
C LYS A 22 -13.42 0.98 9.36
N ALA A 23 -12.22 1.10 9.91
CA ALA A 23 -12.01 1.80 11.18
C ALA A 23 -12.37 3.29 11.06
N ALA A 24 -11.87 3.96 10.01
CA ALA A 24 -12.13 5.37 9.75
C ALA A 24 -13.63 5.68 9.55
N ARG A 25 -14.41 4.75 8.98
CA ARG A 25 -15.87 4.90 8.85
C ARG A 25 -16.58 5.14 10.19
N LYS A 26 -16.05 4.61 11.30
CA LYS A 26 -16.62 4.77 12.64
C LYS A 26 -16.32 6.14 13.26
N LEU A 27 -15.35 6.87 12.71
CA LEU A 27 -14.95 8.19 13.17
C LEU A 27 -15.72 9.24 12.36
N HIS A 28 -16.81 9.73 12.93
CA HIS A 28 -17.64 10.74 12.29
C HIS A 28 -16.86 12.05 12.10
N GLY A 29 -16.79 12.53 10.86
CA GLY A 29 -16.22 13.84 10.52
C GLY A 29 -14.77 13.83 10.06
N GLU A 30 -14.05 12.71 10.14
CA GLU A 30 -12.68 12.63 9.61
C GLU A 30 -12.68 12.34 8.10
N SER A 31 -12.10 13.25 7.33
CA SER A 31 -11.88 13.11 5.89
C SER A 31 -10.49 12.58 5.53
N MET A 32 -9.62 12.45 6.53
CA MET A 32 -8.24 11.99 6.41
C MET A 32 -8.02 10.79 7.31
N PHE A 33 -7.24 9.83 6.85
CA PHE A 33 -6.78 8.73 7.70
C PHE A 33 -5.43 8.24 7.22
N ARG A 34 -4.68 7.63 8.13
CA ARG A 34 -3.35 7.10 7.87
C ARG A 34 -3.33 5.60 8.12
N HIS A 35 -2.84 4.86 7.14
CA HIS A 35 -2.51 3.45 7.25
C HIS A 35 -0.99 3.31 7.33
N THR A 36 -0.47 3.06 8.54
CA THR A 36 0.96 2.86 8.75
C THR A 36 1.35 1.44 8.39
N MET A 37 2.31 1.29 7.46
CA MET A 37 2.81 -0.01 7.02
C MET A 37 4.12 -0.37 7.74
N VAL A 38 4.98 0.62 8.01
CA VAL A 38 6.24 0.46 8.76
C VAL A 38 6.52 1.70 9.57
N GLU A 39 7.04 1.47 10.78
CA GLU A 39 7.74 2.47 11.57
C GLU A 39 8.96 1.77 12.19
N SER A 40 10.15 2.06 11.69
CA SER A 40 11.39 1.41 12.12
C SER A 40 12.58 2.34 11.94
N ASN A 41 13.44 2.42 12.96
CA ASN A 41 14.69 3.20 12.94
C ASN A 41 14.53 4.67 12.51
N GLY A 42 13.38 5.29 12.81
CA GLY A 42 13.05 6.66 12.40
C GLY A 42 12.49 6.79 10.98
N THR A 43 12.54 5.73 10.18
CA THR A 43 11.88 5.67 8.87
C THR A 43 10.43 5.24 9.04
N MET A 44 9.52 6.01 8.43
CA MET A 44 8.10 5.72 8.38
C MET A 44 7.67 5.48 6.94
N VAL A 45 6.88 4.43 6.75
CA VAL A 45 6.20 4.13 5.49
C VAL A 45 4.71 4.02 5.79
N PHE A 46 3.92 4.89 5.18
CA PHE A 46 2.48 4.91 5.38
C PHE A 46 1.73 5.35 4.14
N VAL A 47 0.43 5.09 4.12
CA VAL A 47 -0.48 5.60 3.12
C VAL A 47 -1.48 6.53 3.79
N GLY A 48 -1.51 7.78 3.35
CA GLY A 48 -2.48 8.76 3.78
C GLY A 48 -3.59 8.90 2.76
N ALA A 49 -4.83 8.93 3.24
CA ALA A 49 -5.97 9.40 2.46
C ALA A 49 -6.13 10.90 2.70
N PHE A 50 -6.02 11.69 1.63
CA PHE A 50 -6.12 13.15 1.70
C PHE A 50 -7.13 13.69 0.68
N PRO A 51 -7.97 14.66 1.09
CA PRO A 51 -8.65 15.55 0.17
C PRO A 51 -7.66 16.27 -0.76
N ARG A 52 -8.09 16.55 -2.00
CA ARG A 52 -7.28 17.31 -2.97
C ARG A 52 -6.75 18.63 -2.39
N LYS A 53 -7.63 19.38 -1.72
CA LYS A 53 -7.30 20.69 -1.15
C LYS A 53 -6.09 20.63 -0.23
N ASP A 54 -6.00 19.59 0.60
CA ASP A 54 -4.94 19.45 1.59
C ASP A 54 -3.60 19.08 0.93
N ILE A 55 -3.63 18.32 -0.18
CA ILE A 55 -2.43 18.01 -0.98
C ILE A 55 -1.91 19.25 -1.72
N LEU A 56 -2.81 20.09 -2.24
CA LEU A 56 -2.44 21.30 -2.98
C LEU A 56 -1.75 22.35 -2.09
N GLU A 57 -1.82 22.20 -0.76
CA GLU A 57 -1.08 23.04 0.18
C GLU A 57 0.39 22.62 0.33
N PHE A 58 0.80 21.47 -0.23
CA PHE A 58 2.18 21.02 -0.15
C PHE A 58 3.11 21.90 -1.02
N PRO A 59 4.23 22.38 -0.46
CA PRO A 59 5.15 23.23 -1.21
C PRO A 59 5.83 22.42 -2.33
N ASN A 60 6.11 23.09 -3.45
CA ASN A 60 6.84 22.51 -4.60
C ASN A 60 6.19 21.23 -5.18
N LEU A 61 4.86 21.14 -5.14
CA LEU A 61 4.14 20.05 -5.77
C LEU A 61 4.31 20.11 -7.29
N ASP A 62 4.71 18.99 -7.90
CA ASP A 62 4.82 18.87 -9.36
C ASP A 62 3.47 19.11 -10.05
N GLU A 63 3.47 19.84 -11.17
CA GLU A 63 2.25 20.17 -11.90
C GLU A 63 1.55 18.92 -12.46
N GLY A 64 2.32 17.92 -12.90
CA GLY A 64 1.81 16.64 -13.35
C GLY A 64 1.16 15.83 -12.22
N PHE A 65 1.78 15.86 -11.04
CA PHE A 65 1.21 15.28 -9.82
C PHE A 65 -0.12 15.94 -9.46
N ALA A 66 -0.16 17.28 -9.43
CA ALA A 66 -1.34 18.06 -9.09
C ALA A 66 -2.51 17.84 -10.07
N ALA A 67 -2.20 17.72 -11.37
CA ALA A 67 -3.17 17.48 -12.42
C ALA A 67 -3.85 16.10 -12.31
N GLY A 68 -3.15 15.10 -11.76
CA GLY A 68 -3.68 13.75 -11.57
C GLY A 68 -4.69 13.61 -10.41
N LEU A 69 -4.74 14.58 -9.50
CA LEU A 69 -5.52 14.47 -8.26
C LEU A 69 -7.04 14.46 -8.49
N LYS A 70 -7.72 13.53 -7.83
CA LYS A 70 -9.18 13.46 -7.65
C LYS A 70 -9.60 14.16 -6.36
N THR A 71 -10.88 14.13 -6.01
CA THR A 71 -11.39 14.75 -4.76
C THR A 71 -10.73 14.15 -3.51
N PHE A 72 -10.59 12.82 -3.47
CA PHE A 72 -9.92 12.08 -2.40
C PHE A 72 -8.82 11.22 -3.02
N ASN A 73 -7.61 11.29 -2.47
CA ASN A 73 -6.42 10.65 -3.03
C ASN A 73 -5.71 9.82 -1.97
N LEU A 74 -5.15 8.69 -2.40
CA LEU A 74 -4.19 7.90 -1.63
C LEU A 74 -2.79 8.38 -1.99
N VAL A 75 -2.06 8.83 -0.98
CA VAL A 75 -0.68 9.24 -1.10
C VAL A 75 0.17 8.29 -0.27
N GLY A 76 1.05 7.53 -0.93
CA GLY A 76 2.09 6.76 -0.28
C GLY A 76 3.19 7.71 0.16
N VAL A 77 3.65 7.56 1.39
CA VAL A 77 4.66 8.41 2.01
C VAL A 77 5.78 7.54 2.56
N VAL A 78 7.00 7.85 2.17
CA VAL A 78 8.22 7.30 2.77
C VAL A 78 9.03 8.46 3.31
N THR A 79 9.36 8.44 4.59
CA THR A 79 10.13 9.53 5.21
C THR A 79 11.08 9.01 6.28
N ASP A 80 12.25 9.63 6.38
CA ASP A 80 13.23 9.40 7.45
C ASP A 80 12.99 10.27 8.70
N GLY A 81 11.91 11.07 8.69
CA GLY A 81 11.56 12.01 9.77
C GLY A 81 12.51 13.20 9.93
N LYS A 82 13.47 13.38 9.01
CA LYS A 82 14.51 14.42 9.09
C LYS A 82 14.57 15.28 7.83
N SER A 83 14.78 14.66 6.68
CA SER A 83 15.13 15.33 5.43
C SER A 83 14.51 14.71 4.19
N GLY A 84 14.31 13.39 4.17
CA GLY A 84 13.71 12.66 3.06
C GLY A 84 12.21 12.58 3.22
N LEU A 85 11.47 13.00 2.17
CA LEU A 85 10.04 12.79 2.04
C LEU A 85 9.74 12.44 0.58
N ASP A 86 9.47 11.17 0.33
CA ASP A 86 9.02 10.69 -0.98
C ASP A 86 7.50 10.51 -0.96
N LEU A 87 6.83 11.13 -1.93
CA LEU A 87 5.38 11.11 -2.08
C LEU A 87 4.97 10.41 -3.37
N PHE A 88 4.06 9.45 -3.26
CA PHE A 88 3.57 8.65 -4.37
C PHE A 88 2.06 8.82 -4.51
N HIS A 89 1.58 9.34 -5.64
CA HIS A 89 0.16 9.36 -5.92
C HIS A 89 -0.30 7.94 -6.31
N LEU A 90 -0.80 7.20 -5.32
CA LEU A 90 -1.17 5.79 -5.50
C LEU A 90 -2.49 5.63 -6.23
N GLY A 91 -3.38 6.62 -6.15
CA GLY A 91 -4.69 6.59 -6.80
C GLY A 91 -5.67 7.58 -6.17
N GLY A 92 -6.84 7.75 -6.79
CA GLY A 92 -7.84 8.67 -6.28
C GLY A 92 -9.25 8.40 -6.78
N MET A 93 -10.24 8.94 -6.06
CA MET A 93 -11.66 8.83 -6.38
C MET A 93 -12.43 10.09 -5.96
N ASN A 94 -13.62 10.28 -6.53
CA ASN A 94 -14.44 11.47 -6.28
C ASN A 94 -15.40 11.33 -5.07
N LYS A 95 -15.48 10.13 -4.47
CA LYS A 95 -16.22 9.87 -3.23
C LYS A 95 -15.23 9.56 -2.10
N PRO A 96 -15.57 9.77 -0.83
CA PRO A 96 -14.70 9.41 0.29
C PRO A 96 -14.36 7.91 0.25
N PHE A 97 -13.13 7.52 0.60
CA PHE A 97 -12.75 6.11 0.67
C PHE A 97 -13.60 5.31 1.67
N THR A 98 -14.12 5.96 2.72
CA THR A 98 -15.06 5.36 3.68
C THR A 98 -16.38 4.89 3.06
N SER A 99 -16.68 5.31 1.82
CA SER A 99 -17.82 4.81 1.03
C SER A 99 -17.59 3.46 0.36
N LEU A 100 -16.35 2.96 0.29
CA LEU A 100 -16.03 1.66 -0.31
C LEU A 100 -16.57 0.51 0.54
N THR A 101 -17.21 -0.47 -0.07
CA THR A 101 -17.81 -1.62 0.63
C THR A 101 -16.93 -2.87 0.64
N ASP A 102 -15.89 -2.88 -0.18
CA ASP A 102 -14.99 -4.01 -0.34
C ASP A 102 -13.60 -3.55 -0.85
N PRO A 103 -12.54 -4.34 -0.62
CA PRO A 103 -11.17 -3.97 -1.00
C PRO A 103 -10.96 -3.90 -2.52
N ARG A 104 -11.80 -4.55 -3.35
CA ARG A 104 -11.63 -4.48 -4.83
C ARG A 104 -11.89 -3.06 -5.34
N GLY A 105 -12.65 -2.25 -4.60
CA GLY A 105 -12.79 -0.83 -4.86
C GLY A 105 -11.46 -0.06 -4.79
N ILE A 106 -10.58 -0.44 -3.85
CA ILE A 106 -9.22 0.13 -3.73
C ILE A 106 -8.35 -0.36 -4.89
N VAL A 107 -8.39 -1.65 -5.22
CA VAL A 107 -7.59 -2.21 -6.34
C VAL A 107 -7.85 -1.46 -7.65
N LYS A 108 -9.11 -1.11 -7.94
CA LYS A 108 -9.53 -0.43 -9.17
C LYS A 108 -8.98 1.00 -9.32
N ILE A 109 -8.62 1.66 -8.23
CA ILE A 109 -8.13 3.04 -8.26
C ILE A 109 -6.61 3.13 -8.21
N LEU A 110 -5.91 2.03 -7.87
CA LEU A 110 -4.47 2.02 -7.75
C LEU A 110 -3.80 2.15 -9.11
N ILE A 111 -2.83 3.07 -9.20
CA ILE A 111 -2.01 3.32 -10.39
C ILE A 111 -0.75 2.46 -10.29
N ASP A 112 -0.52 1.60 -11.28
CA ASP A 112 0.50 0.55 -11.26
C ASP A 112 1.91 1.07 -10.99
N GLU A 113 2.34 2.11 -11.72
CA GLU A 113 3.71 2.59 -11.67
C GLU A 113 4.06 3.27 -10.34
N PRO A 114 3.30 4.27 -9.83
CA PRO A 114 3.53 4.83 -8.50
C PRO A 114 3.41 3.78 -7.38
N PHE A 115 2.45 2.87 -7.49
CA PHE A 115 2.27 1.79 -6.52
C PHE A 115 3.46 0.85 -6.47
N THR A 116 3.99 0.47 -7.63
CA THR A 116 5.19 -0.37 -7.74
C THR A 116 6.40 0.31 -7.12
N ALA A 117 6.62 1.59 -7.45
CA ALA A 117 7.73 2.37 -6.89
C ALA A 117 7.63 2.47 -5.35
N PHE A 118 6.44 2.78 -4.84
CA PHE A 118 6.15 2.84 -3.41
C PHE A 118 6.43 1.51 -2.70
N LEU A 119 5.95 0.39 -3.25
CA LEU A 119 6.19 -0.93 -2.66
C LEU A 119 7.67 -1.33 -2.67
N ARG A 120 8.44 -0.93 -3.68
CA ARG A 120 9.89 -1.17 -3.69
C ARG A 120 10.58 -0.51 -2.51
N MET A 121 10.26 0.76 -2.24
CA MET A 121 10.81 1.47 -1.08
C MET A 121 10.34 0.85 0.24
N TYR A 122 9.06 0.47 0.34
CA TYR A 122 8.55 -0.25 1.50
C TYR A 122 9.34 -1.53 1.79
N PHE A 123 9.58 -2.36 0.78
CA PHE A 123 10.35 -3.60 0.94
C PHE A 123 11.82 -3.35 1.26
N GLU A 124 12.43 -2.33 0.65
CA GLU A 124 13.80 -1.90 0.95
C GLU A 124 13.94 -1.49 2.43
N VAL A 125 13.02 -0.68 2.94
CA VAL A 125 12.99 -0.28 4.37
C VAL A 125 12.81 -1.51 5.28
N ARG A 126 12.10 -2.53 4.83
CA ARG A 126 11.93 -3.80 5.55
C ARG A 126 13.11 -4.76 5.43
N GLY A 127 14.14 -4.42 4.65
CA GLY A 127 15.27 -5.30 4.37
C GLY A 127 14.89 -6.51 3.50
N ILE A 128 13.74 -6.47 2.81
CA ILE A 128 13.26 -7.54 1.94
C ILE A 128 13.92 -7.35 0.57
N MET A 129 14.86 -8.24 0.23
CA MET A 129 15.55 -8.25 -1.06
C MET A 129 14.72 -9.00 -2.12
N MET A 130 13.59 -8.43 -2.54
CA MET A 130 12.79 -8.96 -3.64
C MET A 130 12.70 -7.96 -4.80
N ASP A 131 13.28 -8.31 -5.95
CA ASP A 131 13.01 -7.59 -7.21
C ASP A 131 11.76 -8.16 -7.91
N PHE A 132 10.58 -7.86 -7.36
CA PHE A 132 9.30 -8.33 -7.90
C PHE A 132 8.95 -7.74 -9.28
N THR A 133 9.72 -6.76 -9.78
CA THR A 133 9.45 -6.14 -11.09
C THR A 133 9.82 -7.04 -12.28
N ARG A 134 10.72 -8.00 -12.04
CA ARG A 134 11.27 -8.95 -13.03
C ARG A 134 10.92 -10.40 -12.76
N MET A 135 10.20 -10.68 -11.67
CA MET A 135 9.79 -12.02 -11.29
C MET A 135 8.58 -12.49 -12.10
N THR A 136 8.55 -13.79 -12.38
CA THR A 136 7.30 -14.48 -12.75
C THR A 136 6.43 -14.67 -11.50
N HIS A 137 5.15 -14.96 -11.69
CA HIS A 137 4.24 -15.27 -10.59
C HIS A 137 4.75 -16.38 -9.65
N ASP A 138 5.24 -17.50 -10.19
CA ASP A 138 5.79 -18.60 -9.38
C ASP A 138 7.03 -18.21 -8.57
N GLN A 139 7.91 -17.38 -9.16
CA GLN A 139 9.09 -16.87 -8.48
C GLN A 139 8.71 -15.94 -7.33
N PHE A 140 7.69 -15.11 -7.55
CA PHE A 140 7.15 -14.22 -6.54
C PHE A 140 6.55 -15.02 -5.36
N LEU A 141 5.74 -16.03 -5.61
CA LEU A 141 5.15 -16.87 -4.56
C LEU A 141 6.24 -17.54 -3.69
N ARG A 142 7.25 -18.15 -4.32
CA ARG A 142 8.37 -18.76 -3.59
C ARG A 142 9.18 -17.75 -2.78
N ALA A 143 9.36 -16.55 -3.30
CA ALA A 143 10.07 -15.48 -2.58
C ALA A 143 9.27 -15.00 -1.36
N VAL A 144 7.95 -14.81 -1.52
CA VAL A 144 7.05 -14.45 -0.41
C VAL A 144 7.04 -15.54 0.66
N GLU A 145 6.89 -16.80 0.28
CA GLU A 145 7.00 -17.93 1.19
C GLU A 145 8.32 -17.88 1.96
N GLY A 146 9.45 -17.78 1.24
CA GLY A 146 10.79 -17.72 1.84
C GLY A 146 10.96 -16.56 2.84
N GLU A 147 10.39 -15.39 2.56
CA GLU A 147 10.45 -14.23 3.45
C GLU A 147 9.51 -14.35 4.67
N VAL A 148 8.34 -14.97 4.51
CA VAL A 148 7.46 -15.34 5.63
C VAL A 148 8.18 -16.33 6.54
N PHE A 149 8.82 -17.37 6.00
CA PHE A 149 9.57 -18.34 6.80
C PHE A 149 10.73 -17.72 7.58
N LYS A 150 11.44 -16.74 7.00
CA LYS A 150 12.57 -16.07 7.68
C LYS A 150 12.14 -15.15 8.82
N ASN A 151 10.95 -14.56 8.74
CA ASN A 151 10.48 -13.51 9.67
C ASN A 151 9.43 -14.01 10.67
N THR A 152 9.10 -15.30 10.68
CA THR A 152 8.03 -15.86 11.51
C THR A 152 8.56 -16.85 12.54
N SER A 153 8.35 -16.57 13.84
CA SER A 153 8.54 -17.59 14.89
C SER A 153 7.58 -18.76 14.63
N PHE A 154 8.08 -20.00 14.75
CA PHE A 154 7.42 -21.27 14.40
C PHE A 154 5.90 -21.41 14.69
N SER A 155 5.33 -20.66 15.63
CA SER A 155 3.89 -20.71 15.95
C SER A 155 2.96 -20.11 14.88
N LYS A 156 3.35 -19.09 14.09
CA LYS A 156 2.47 -18.51 13.05
C LYS A 156 2.59 -19.17 11.66
N MET A 157 3.55 -20.09 11.49
CA MET A 157 3.68 -20.90 10.28
C MET A 157 2.49 -21.84 10.07
N HIS A 158 1.85 -22.28 11.16
CA HIS A 158 0.66 -23.12 11.09
C HIS A 158 -0.56 -22.36 10.54
N GLU A 159 -0.75 -21.10 10.95
CA GLU A 159 -1.83 -20.24 10.43
C GLU A 159 -1.63 -19.86 8.96
N ALA A 160 -0.40 -19.56 8.54
CA ALA A 160 -0.07 -19.25 7.15
C ALA A 160 -0.29 -20.46 6.22
N SER A 161 0.04 -21.68 6.68
CA SER A 161 -0.20 -22.90 5.91
C SER A 161 -1.69 -23.21 5.72
N GLU A 162 -2.54 -22.87 6.68
CA GLU A 162 -3.99 -23.07 6.56
C GLU A 162 -4.65 -21.99 5.69
N LEU A 163 -4.15 -20.76 5.69
CA LEU A 163 -4.58 -19.69 4.79
C LEU A 163 -4.22 -19.96 3.33
N LEU A 164 -3.04 -20.53 3.06
CA LEU A 164 -2.61 -20.89 1.70
C LEU A 164 -3.46 -22.04 1.12
N LYS A 165 -3.77 -23.08 1.91
CA LYS A 165 -4.67 -24.17 1.48
C LYS A 165 -6.10 -23.71 1.18
N ALA A 166 -6.56 -22.65 1.83
CA ALA A 166 -7.89 -22.09 1.59
C ALA A 166 -7.99 -21.32 0.25
N LEU A 167 -6.85 -20.97 -0.37
CA LEU A 167 -6.78 -20.28 -1.67
C LEU A 167 -6.63 -21.26 -2.85
N GLU A 168 -6.33 -22.53 -2.59
CA GLU A 168 -6.19 -23.60 -3.60
C GLU A 168 -7.48 -24.40 -3.85
N ASN A 169 -8.57 -24.11 -3.12
CA ASN A 169 -9.91 -24.69 -3.32
C ASN A 169 -10.92 -23.66 -3.86
#